data_AF-X0VXV4-F1
#
_entry.id   AF-X0VXV4-F1
#
_cell.length_a   1.000
_cell.length_b   1.000
_cell.length_c   1.000
_cell.angle_alpha   90.00
_cell.angle_beta   90.00
_cell.angle_gamma   90.00
#
_symmetry.space_group_name_H-M   'P 1'
#
loop_
_entity.id
_entity.type
_entity.pdbx_description
1 polymer ?
#
loop_
_entity_poly.entity_id
_entity_poly.type
_entity_poly.pdbx_seq_one_letter_code
_entity_poly.pdbx_strand_id
1 'polypeptide(L)'
;FPLKIRLLQEKYTYKELKKEHPTIAKKIDDCDLSFCIYESIDDKLVREIFRRLQLGIRLNSGELLKTRTGTIRDFIYKEIGNDGPFFRNTNLSQKRFSRPFTLSQICINSFARAKSGEFVRARLQDIQDFFDENHDLNRNNKNLVRIRGVLNKMDKAFKEGAAMISSRAVAVSAYLFAEELFLNKKTNLITSFSEFYLKLLSEIKNNMELLRNFERPKNSCVMEEFQKYILQASVEGYSIKRRHDFLKEAFDYYR
;
A
#
# COMPACT_ATOMS: atom_id res chain seq x y z
N PHE A 1 -13.08 -44.73 6.98
CA PHE A 1 -12.66 -44.65 8.40
C PHE A 1 -12.86 -43.22 8.90
N PRO A 2 -13.47 -43.00 10.07
CA PRO A 2 -13.61 -41.65 10.62
C PRO A 2 -12.22 -41.06 10.90
N LEU A 3 -12.02 -39.79 10.57
CA LEU A 3 -10.79 -39.06 10.84
C LEU A 3 -10.56 -39.01 12.36
N LYS A 4 -9.37 -39.41 12.82
CA LYS A 4 -9.00 -39.40 14.24
C LYS A 4 -7.92 -38.36 14.52
N ILE A 5 -8.12 -37.55 15.55
CA ILE A 5 -7.19 -36.53 16.03
C ILE A 5 -6.36 -37.15 17.16
N ARG A 6 -5.04 -36.93 17.15
CA ARG A 6 -4.14 -37.45 18.18
C ARG A 6 -3.98 -36.43 19.31
N LEU A 7 -4.25 -36.84 20.54
CA LEU A 7 -4.10 -36.04 21.76
C LEU A 7 -3.45 -36.90 22.84
N LEU A 8 -2.37 -36.42 23.44
CA LEU A 8 -1.65 -37.09 24.54
C LEU A 8 -1.43 -38.59 24.29
N GLN A 9 -1.04 -38.93 23.06
CA GLN A 9 -0.76 -40.29 22.56
C GLN A 9 -1.98 -41.15 22.18
N GLU A 10 -3.21 -40.76 22.54
CA GLU A 10 -4.44 -41.43 22.14
C GLU A 10 -5.08 -40.81 20.88
N LYS A 11 -5.96 -41.57 20.21
CA LYS A 11 -6.62 -41.16 18.95
C LYS A 11 -8.13 -41.11 19.14
N TYR A 12 -8.69 -39.91 19.11
CA TYR A 12 -10.13 -39.67 19.27
C TYR A 12 -10.76 -39.32 17.92
N THR A 13 -11.95 -39.86 17.66
CA THR A 13 -12.89 -39.26 16.70
C THR A 13 -13.41 -37.94 17.27
N TYR A 14 -13.94 -37.06 16.43
CA TYR A 14 -14.49 -35.79 16.90
C TYR A 14 -15.63 -35.96 17.92
N LYS A 15 -16.44 -37.02 17.78
CA LYS A 15 -17.52 -37.35 18.72
C LYS A 15 -16.97 -37.74 20.10
N GLU A 16 -15.93 -38.58 20.13
CA GLU A 16 -15.24 -38.97 21.37
C GLU A 16 -14.55 -37.75 22.00
N LEU A 17 -13.91 -36.90 21.18
CA LEU A 17 -13.28 -35.66 21.62
C LEU A 17 -14.28 -34.70 22.28
N LYS A 18 -15.50 -34.55 21.72
CA LYS A 18 -16.55 -33.73 22.33
C LYS A 18 -17.00 -34.25 23.69
N LYS A 19 -16.99 -35.57 23.89
CA LYS A 19 -17.41 -36.21 25.14
C LYS A 19 -16.33 -36.17 26.21
N GLU A 20 -15.09 -36.44 25.83
CA GLU A 20 -13.98 -36.65 26.76
C GLU A 20 -13.13 -35.39 26.98
N HIS A 21 -13.07 -34.51 25.98
CA HIS A 21 -12.29 -33.27 26.01
C HIS A 21 -13.08 -32.07 25.47
N PRO A 22 -14.20 -31.70 26.11
CA PRO A 22 -15.12 -30.67 25.60
C PRO A 22 -14.45 -29.30 25.41
N THR A 23 -13.48 -28.93 26.25
CA THR A 23 -12.75 -27.67 26.14
C THR A 23 -11.90 -27.59 24.88
N ILE A 24 -11.32 -28.71 24.44
CA ILE A 24 -10.51 -28.78 23.22
C ILE A 24 -11.42 -28.85 22.00
N ALA A 25 -12.49 -29.64 22.07
CA ALA A 25 -13.49 -29.68 21.01
C ALA A 25 -14.11 -28.30 20.76
N LYS A 26 -14.41 -27.55 21.83
CA LYS A 26 -14.92 -26.18 21.73
C LYS A 26 -13.92 -25.25 21.01
N LYS A 27 -12.62 -25.33 21.32
CA LYS A 27 -11.59 -24.58 20.58
C LYS A 27 -11.52 -24.92 19.09
N ILE A 28 -11.87 -26.15 18.72
CA ILE A 28 -11.95 -26.57 17.31
C ILE A 28 -13.24 -26.04 16.67
N ASP A 29 -14.37 -26.08 17.38
CA ASP A 29 -15.64 -25.49 16.92
C ASP A 29 -15.52 -23.96 16.77
N ASP A 30 -14.75 -23.30 17.66
CA ASP A 30 -14.49 -21.86 17.64
C ASP A 30 -13.46 -21.45 16.56
N CYS A 31 -12.89 -22.40 15.79
CA CYS A 31 -12.03 -22.07 14.66
C CYS A 31 -12.86 -21.59 13.47
N ASP A 32 -12.84 -20.29 13.22
CA ASP A 32 -13.40 -19.70 12.01
C ASP A 32 -12.61 -20.14 10.77
N LEU A 33 -13.23 -20.99 9.94
CA LEU A 33 -12.70 -21.36 8.64
C LEU A 33 -13.13 -20.32 7.60
N SER A 34 -12.16 -19.50 7.17
CA SER A 34 -12.36 -18.58 6.05
C SER A 34 -12.11 -19.30 4.72
N PHE A 35 -13.16 -19.49 3.93
CA PHE A 35 -13.05 -20.04 2.59
C PHE A 35 -13.00 -18.92 1.55
N CYS A 36 -12.07 -19.02 0.59
CA CYS A 36 -12.03 -18.16 -0.58
C CYS A 36 -12.45 -19.00 -1.79
N ILE A 37 -13.68 -18.80 -2.25
CA ILE A 37 -14.25 -19.51 -3.39
C ILE A 37 -13.98 -18.65 -4.63
N TYR A 38 -13.33 -19.23 -5.63
CA TYR A 38 -13.10 -18.57 -6.91
C TYR A 38 -14.08 -19.13 -7.94
N GLU A 39 -14.95 -18.28 -8.49
CA GLU A 39 -16.01 -18.68 -9.44
C GLU A 39 -15.48 -19.03 -10.84
N SER A 40 -14.35 -18.45 -11.23
CA SER A 40 -13.64 -18.77 -12.46
C SER A 40 -12.13 -18.78 -12.19
N ILE A 41 -11.46 -19.88 -12.45
CA ILE A 41 -10.03 -20.03 -12.17
C ILE A 41 -9.30 -20.42 -13.45
N ASP A 42 -8.25 -19.68 -13.76
CA ASP A 42 -7.27 -20.04 -14.79
C ASP A 42 -6.26 -21.05 -14.21
N ASP A 43 -5.87 -22.05 -15.00
CA ASP A 43 -4.90 -23.10 -14.65
C ASP A 43 -3.61 -22.55 -14.03
N LYS A 44 -3.13 -21.40 -14.50
CA LYS A 44 -1.94 -20.73 -13.98
C LYS A 44 -2.16 -20.27 -12.54
N LEU A 45 -3.34 -19.74 -12.22
CA LEU A 45 -3.71 -19.36 -10.86
C LEU A 45 -3.83 -20.59 -9.95
N VAL A 46 -4.41 -21.69 -10.42
CA VAL A 46 -4.45 -22.96 -9.66
C VAL A 46 -3.04 -23.45 -9.32
N ARG A 47 -2.13 -23.49 -10.31
CA ARG A 47 -0.73 -23.90 -10.10
C ARG A 47 -0.01 -23.00 -9.11
N GLU A 48 -0.28 -21.70 -9.17
CA GLU A 48 0.31 -20.74 -8.23
C GLU A 48 -0.21 -20.95 -6.81
N ILE A 49 -1.52 -21.16 -6.63
CA ILE A 49 -2.14 -21.47 -5.33
C ILE A 49 -1.52 -22.76 -4.77
N PHE A 50 -1.46 -23.82 -5.58
CA PHE A 50 -0.91 -25.11 -5.16
C PHE A 50 0.56 -25.01 -4.75
N ARG A 51 1.38 -24.31 -5.54
CA ARG A 51 2.79 -24.04 -5.20
C ARG A 51 2.91 -23.24 -3.91
N ARG A 52 2.05 -22.23 -3.66
CA ARG A 52 2.07 -21.46 -2.40
C ARG A 52 1.67 -22.32 -1.21
N LEU A 53 0.68 -23.20 -1.36
CA LEU A 53 0.27 -24.16 -0.34
C LEU A 53 1.43 -25.11 0.01
N GLN A 54 2.10 -25.67 -0.99
CA GLN A 54 3.26 -26.55 -0.78
C GLN A 54 4.45 -25.83 -0.14
N LEU A 55 4.72 -24.59 -0.56
CA LEU A 55 5.84 -23.79 -0.05
C LEU A 55 5.52 -23.05 1.27
N GLY A 56 4.29 -23.17 1.79
CA GLY A 56 3.85 -22.45 3.00
C GLY A 56 3.88 -20.92 2.86
N ILE A 57 3.76 -20.38 1.64
CA ILE A 57 3.87 -18.94 1.40
C ILE A 57 2.57 -18.25 1.84
N ARG A 58 2.64 -17.47 2.91
CA ARG A 58 1.53 -16.64 3.39
C ARG A 58 1.19 -15.53 2.39
N LEU A 59 -0.11 -15.20 2.33
CA LEU A 59 -0.59 -14.02 1.61
C LEU A 59 0.06 -12.75 2.18
N ASN A 60 0.45 -11.83 1.30
CA ASN A 60 0.93 -10.52 1.73
C ASN A 60 -0.23 -9.53 1.90
N SER A 61 0.08 -8.34 2.40
CA SER A 61 -0.92 -7.29 2.63
C SER A 61 -1.73 -6.93 1.37
N GLY A 62 -1.09 -6.86 0.19
CA GLY A 62 -1.78 -6.55 -1.06
C GLY A 62 -2.74 -7.67 -1.52
N GLU A 63 -2.38 -8.93 -1.27
CA GLU A 63 -3.23 -10.10 -1.55
C GLU A 63 -4.39 -10.18 -0.57
N LEU A 64 -4.16 -9.92 0.72
CA LEU A 64 -5.20 -9.89 1.76
C LEU A 64 -6.22 -8.77 1.52
N LEU A 65 -5.81 -7.62 1.01
CA LEU A 65 -6.74 -6.55 0.66
C LEU A 65 -7.54 -6.87 -0.61
N LYS A 66 -6.97 -7.62 -1.56
CA LYS A 66 -7.68 -8.02 -2.78
C LYS A 66 -8.89 -8.90 -2.49
N THR A 67 -8.84 -9.74 -1.46
CA THR A 67 -9.93 -10.66 -1.10
C THR A 67 -11.14 -9.94 -0.49
N ARG A 68 -11.00 -8.67 -0.09
CA ARG A 68 -12.12 -7.88 0.42
C ARG A 68 -13.12 -7.53 -0.68
N THR A 69 -14.26 -6.98 -0.31
CA THR A 69 -15.31 -6.46 -1.20
C THR A 69 -15.49 -4.95 -0.98
N GLY A 70 -16.42 -4.34 -1.72
CA GLY A 70 -16.76 -2.93 -1.56
C GLY A 70 -16.12 -1.99 -2.58
N THR A 71 -16.59 -0.74 -2.56
CA THR A 71 -16.27 0.26 -3.58
C THR A 71 -14.79 0.63 -3.59
N ILE A 72 -14.16 0.80 -2.42
CA ILE A 72 -12.73 1.13 -2.33
C ILE A 72 -11.88 0.02 -2.96
N ARG A 73 -12.20 -1.25 -2.67
CA ARG A 73 -11.48 -2.37 -3.28
C ARG A 73 -11.61 -2.35 -4.80
N ASP A 74 -12.83 -2.14 -5.32
CA ASP A 74 -13.06 -2.12 -6.77
C ASP A 74 -12.36 -0.95 -7.44
N PHE A 75 -12.36 0.25 -6.84
CA PHE A 75 -11.59 1.40 -7.29
C PHE A 75 -10.09 1.06 -7.38
N ILE A 76 -9.52 0.46 -6.34
CA ILE A 76 -8.08 0.21 -6.26
C ILE A 76 -7.64 -0.93 -7.20
N TYR A 77 -8.37 -2.04 -7.22
CA TYR A 77 -7.91 -3.28 -7.85
C TYR A 77 -8.48 -3.52 -9.25
N LYS A 78 -9.66 -2.98 -9.56
CA LYS A 78 -10.30 -3.15 -10.87
C LYS A 78 -10.20 -1.89 -11.72
N GLU A 79 -10.47 -0.74 -11.13
CA GLU A 79 -10.52 0.51 -11.89
C GLU A 79 -9.13 1.09 -12.17
N ILE A 80 -8.32 1.32 -11.13
CA ILE A 80 -6.95 1.83 -11.27
C ILE A 80 -5.97 0.69 -11.54
N GLY A 81 -6.01 -0.38 -10.73
CA GLY A 81 -5.23 -1.59 -10.95
C GLY A 81 -3.71 -1.37 -10.91
N ASN A 82 -2.96 -2.28 -11.56
CA ASN A 82 -1.50 -2.19 -11.65
C ASN A 82 -1.04 -1.14 -12.67
N ASP A 83 -1.80 -0.91 -13.73
CA ASP A 83 -1.40 -0.07 -14.87
C ASP A 83 -2.13 1.28 -14.89
N GLY A 84 -2.66 1.67 -13.74
CA GLY A 84 -3.33 2.94 -13.56
C GLY A 84 -2.44 4.15 -13.84
N PRO A 85 -3.04 5.34 -14.03
CA PRO A 85 -2.31 6.58 -14.23
C PRO A 85 -1.24 6.81 -13.16
N PHE A 86 -0.10 7.38 -13.55
CA PHE A 86 1.12 7.56 -12.77
C PHE A 86 1.84 6.24 -12.47
N PHE A 87 1.16 5.21 -11.96
CA PHE A 87 1.77 3.94 -11.59
C PHE A 87 2.39 3.18 -12.75
N ARG A 88 1.78 3.19 -13.94
CA ARG A 88 2.25 2.41 -15.08
C ARG A 88 3.70 2.72 -15.49
N ASN A 89 4.13 3.97 -15.32
CA ASN A 89 5.48 4.40 -15.64
C ASN A 89 6.46 4.29 -14.44
N THR A 90 5.99 3.89 -13.25
CA THR A 90 6.87 3.71 -12.08
C THR A 90 7.58 2.36 -12.08
N ASN A 91 8.76 2.31 -11.45
CA ASN A 91 9.47 1.06 -11.16
C ASN A 91 8.99 0.35 -9.90
N LEU A 92 7.80 0.70 -9.38
CA LEU A 92 7.16 -0.06 -8.33
C LEU A 92 6.86 -1.48 -8.81
N SER A 93 7.21 -2.47 -7.98
CA SER A 93 6.88 -3.87 -8.24
C SER A 93 5.38 -4.04 -8.51
N GLN A 94 5.06 -4.70 -9.61
CA GLN A 94 3.70 -5.13 -9.96
C GLN A 94 3.35 -6.47 -9.30
N LYS A 95 4.36 -7.20 -8.82
CA LYS A 95 4.17 -8.51 -8.21
C LYS A 95 3.41 -8.38 -6.89
N ARG A 96 2.54 -9.36 -6.63
CA ARG A 96 1.78 -9.50 -5.38
C ARG A 96 1.08 -8.21 -4.94
N PHE A 97 0.47 -7.52 -5.90
CA PHE A 97 -0.36 -6.33 -5.71
C PHE A 97 0.33 -5.16 -4.99
N SER A 98 1.64 -4.97 -5.22
CA SER A 98 2.41 -3.88 -4.58
C SER A 98 1.93 -2.48 -5.00
N ARG A 99 1.60 -2.26 -6.29
CA ARG A 99 1.00 -0.99 -6.76
C ARG A 99 -0.41 -0.75 -6.17
N PRO A 100 -1.37 -1.69 -6.22
CA PRO A 100 -2.64 -1.59 -5.50
C PRO A 100 -2.52 -1.31 -4.00
N PHE A 101 -1.56 -1.96 -3.33
CA PHE A 101 -1.32 -1.70 -1.91
C PHE A 101 -0.81 -0.26 -1.67
N THR A 102 0.06 0.24 -2.55
CA THR A 102 0.54 1.63 -2.52
C THR A 102 -0.63 2.61 -2.71
N LEU A 103 -1.51 2.31 -3.67
CA LEU A 103 -2.73 3.11 -3.88
C LEU A 103 -3.67 3.05 -2.67
N SER A 104 -3.72 1.93 -1.95
CA SER A 104 -4.49 1.83 -0.70
C SER A 104 -3.94 2.77 0.38
N GLN A 105 -2.60 2.88 0.50
CA GLN A 105 -1.94 3.83 1.40
C GLN A 105 -2.19 5.29 1.03
N ILE A 106 -2.27 5.57 -0.28
CA ILE A 106 -2.70 6.87 -0.80
C ILE A 106 -4.15 7.16 -0.44
N CYS A 107 -5.07 6.21 -0.65
CA CYS A 107 -6.50 6.39 -0.39
C CYS A 107 -6.77 6.72 1.07
N ILE A 108 -6.26 5.92 2.01
CA ILE A 108 -6.48 6.15 3.45
C ILE A 108 -5.99 7.54 3.88
N ASN A 109 -4.81 7.98 3.43
CA ASN A 109 -4.27 9.29 3.78
C ASN A 109 -5.00 10.45 3.07
N SER A 110 -5.36 10.29 1.80
CA SER A 110 -6.15 11.27 1.05
C SER A 110 -7.51 11.51 1.70
N PHE A 111 -8.19 10.43 2.14
CA PHE A 111 -9.46 10.51 2.87
C PHE A 111 -9.28 11.15 4.25
N ALA A 112 -8.27 10.71 5.01
CA ALA A 112 -8.00 11.25 6.34
C ALA A 112 -7.69 12.75 6.30
N ARG A 113 -6.86 13.20 5.36
CA ARG A 113 -6.57 14.63 5.17
C ARG A 113 -7.81 15.43 4.78
N ALA A 114 -8.67 14.88 3.92
CA ALA A 114 -9.90 15.56 3.54
C ALA A 114 -10.88 15.73 4.72
N LYS A 115 -10.84 14.80 5.68
CA LYS A 115 -11.72 14.81 6.86
C LYS A 115 -11.16 15.64 8.01
N SER A 116 -9.87 15.52 8.29
CA SER A 116 -9.24 16.03 9.52
C SER A 116 -8.05 16.96 9.30
N GLY A 117 -7.53 17.05 8.08
CA GLY A 117 -6.28 17.76 7.77
C GLY A 117 -5.01 16.97 8.11
N GLU A 118 -5.10 15.91 8.92
CA GLU A 118 -3.95 15.15 9.41
C GLU A 118 -3.66 13.88 8.61
N PHE A 119 -2.41 13.43 8.68
CA PHE A 119 -1.97 12.15 8.14
C PHE A 119 -2.22 11.03 9.15
N VAL A 120 -2.55 9.84 8.65
CA VAL A 120 -2.81 8.67 9.48
C VAL A 120 -1.84 7.55 9.18
N ARG A 121 -1.71 6.64 10.14
CA ARG A 121 -0.97 5.41 9.94
C ARG A 121 -1.64 4.57 8.85
N ALA A 122 -0.83 4.00 7.96
CA ALA A 122 -1.28 3.21 6.81
C ALA A 122 -0.66 1.81 6.81
N ARG A 123 -0.73 1.11 7.95
CA ARG A 123 -0.42 -0.32 8.02
C ARG A 123 -1.60 -1.13 7.51
N LEU A 124 -1.40 -2.44 7.33
CA LEU A 124 -2.44 -3.34 6.82
C LEU A 124 -3.74 -3.23 7.64
N GLN A 125 -3.66 -3.27 8.97
CA GLN A 125 -4.84 -3.19 9.83
C GLN A 125 -5.60 -1.88 9.60
N ASP A 126 -4.91 -0.74 9.60
CA ASP A 126 -5.55 0.57 9.40
C ASP A 126 -6.24 0.66 8.02
N ILE A 127 -5.61 0.06 6.99
CA ILE A 127 -6.20 0.01 5.64
C ILE A 127 -7.41 -0.92 5.60
N GLN A 128 -7.39 -2.02 6.35
CA GLN A 128 -8.52 -2.93 6.46
C GLN A 128 -9.70 -2.24 7.14
N ASP A 129 -9.47 -1.56 8.25
CA ASP A 129 -10.48 -0.78 8.95
C ASP A 129 -11.04 0.32 8.03
N PHE A 130 -10.18 1.01 7.27
CA PHE A 130 -10.58 1.98 6.25
C PHE A 130 -11.47 1.38 5.15
N PHE A 131 -11.18 0.16 4.68
CA PHE A 131 -12.01 -0.53 3.69
C PHE A 131 -13.40 -0.84 4.25
N ASP A 132 -13.48 -1.25 5.51
CA ASP A 132 -14.74 -1.60 6.16
C ASP A 132 -15.59 -0.35 6.43
N GLU A 133 -14.98 0.72 6.95
CA GLU A 133 -15.65 2.01 7.17
C GLU A 133 -16.20 2.65 5.89
N ASN A 134 -15.61 2.32 4.73
CA ASN A 134 -15.93 2.91 3.43
C ASN A 134 -16.44 1.85 2.43
N HIS A 135 -17.00 0.74 2.92
CA HIS A 135 -17.41 -0.40 2.10
C HIS A 135 -18.39 -0.01 0.98
N ASP A 136 -19.46 0.69 1.34
CA ASP A 136 -20.57 1.07 0.44
C ASP A 136 -20.48 2.51 -0.06
N LEU A 137 -19.25 3.04 -0.17
CA LEU A 137 -19.02 4.39 -0.68
C LEU A 137 -19.62 4.54 -2.09
N ASN A 138 -20.20 5.69 -2.40
CA ASN A 138 -20.62 5.99 -3.77
C ASN A 138 -19.41 5.99 -4.72
N ARG A 139 -19.51 5.35 -5.88
CA ARG A 139 -18.43 5.29 -6.90
C ARG A 139 -17.98 6.69 -7.39
N ASN A 140 -18.88 7.66 -7.34
CA ASN A 140 -18.63 9.06 -7.68
C ASN A 140 -18.29 9.92 -6.45
N ASN A 141 -17.88 9.32 -5.33
CA ASN A 141 -17.46 10.06 -4.16
C ASN A 141 -16.34 11.05 -4.51
N LYS A 142 -16.45 12.26 -3.96
CA LYS A 142 -15.53 13.38 -4.20
C LYS A 142 -14.05 13.02 -3.99
N ASN A 143 -13.74 12.16 -3.02
CA ASN A 143 -12.36 11.74 -2.76
C ASN A 143 -11.84 10.82 -3.87
N LEU A 144 -12.64 9.85 -4.34
CA LEU A 144 -12.24 8.97 -5.44
C LEU A 144 -12.06 9.75 -6.75
N VAL A 145 -12.98 10.67 -7.04
CA VAL A 145 -12.88 11.58 -8.20
C VAL A 145 -11.62 12.43 -8.12
N ARG A 146 -11.32 12.99 -6.94
CA ARG A 146 -10.09 13.75 -6.70
C ARG A 146 -8.84 12.89 -6.91
N ILE A 147 -8.79 11.69 -6.33
CA ILE A 147 -7.64 10.79 -6.45
C ILE A 147 -7.37 10.45 -7.92
N ARG A 148 -8.42 10.12 -8.67
CA ARG A 148 -8.32 9.89 -10.12
C ARG A 148 -7.79 11.11 -10.87
N GLY A 149 -8.27 12.30 -10.53
CA GLY A 149 -7.82 13.57 -11.11
C GLY A 149 -6.33 13.83 -10.87
N VAL A 150 -5.86 13.64 -9.62
CA VAL A 150 -4.46 13.84 -9.23
C VAL A 150 -3.57 12.83 -9.94
N LEU A 151 -3.92 11.54 -9.92
CA LEU A 151 -3.14 10.48 -10.60
C LEU A 151 -2.98 10.80 -12.10
N ASN A 152 -4.04 11.23 -12.78
CA ASN A 152 -3.97 11.62 -14.19
C ASN A 152 -3.10 12.86 -14.44
N LYS A 153 -3.06 13.82 -13.51
CA LYS A 153 -2.18 14.99 -13.62
C LYS A 153 -0.72 14.61 -13.39
N MET A 154 -0.44 13.79 -12.39
CA MET A 154 0.90 13.26 -12.12
C MET A 154 1.41 12.44 -13.29
N ASP A 155 0.56 11.61 -13.88
CA ASP A 155 0.89 10.80 -15.06
C ASP A 155 1.40 11.64 -16.23
N LYS A 156 0.73 12.76 -16.51
CA LYS A 156 1.12 13.71 -17.56
C LYS A 156 2.38 14.50 -17.21
N ALA A 157 2.62 14.78 -15.93
CA ALA A 157 3.77 15.53 -15.45
C ALA A 157 5.04 14.67 -15.41
N PHE A 158 4.98 13.52 -14.71
CA PHE A 158 6.11 12.64 -14.51
C PHE A 158 6.50 11.84 -15.76
N LYS A 159 5.54 11.44 -16.60
CA LYS A 159 5.75 10.63 -17.82
C LYS A 159 6.71 9.46 -17.54
N GLU A 160 7.74 9.27 -18.37
CA GLU A 160 8.77 8.24 -18.22
C GLU A 160 9.70 8.49 -17.02
N GLY A 161 9.84 9.74 -16.57
CA GLY A 161 10.61 10.09 -15.38
C GLY A 161 10.09 9.41 -14.11
N ALA A 162 8.81 9.03 -14.09
CA ALA A 162 8.21 8.22 -13.03
C ALA A 162 9.00 6.91 -12.74
N ALA A 163 9.81 6.42 -13.68
CA ALA A 163 10.65 5.24 -13.49
C ALA A 163 11.64 5.39 -12.32
N MET A 164 11.99 6.61 -11.90
CA MET A 164 12.82 6.82 -10.68
C MET A 164 12.08 6.44 -9.39
N ILE A 165 10.74 6.35 -9.43
CA ILE A 165 9.90 5.99 -8.28
C ILE A 165 9.88 4.47 -8.14
N SER A 166 10.73 3.96 -7.26
CA SER A 166 10.94 2.53 -7.03
C SER A 166 10.40 2.01 -5.69
N SER A 167 10.00 2.90 -4.78
CA SER A 167 9.49 2.52 -3.45
C SER A 167 8.12 3.11 -3.15
N ARG A 168 7.32 2.37 -2.37
CA ARG A 168 5.95 2.76 -2.00
C ARG A 168 5.92 4.09 -1.26
N ALA A 169 6.88 4.28 -0.34
CA ALA A 169 7.00 5.52 0.42
C ALA A 169 7.22 6.73 -0.51
N VAL A 170 8.14 6.63 -1.47
CA VAL A 170 8.39 7.68 -2.48
C VAL A 170 7.12 7.98 -3.27
N ALA A 171 6.42 6.95 -3.77
CA ALA A 171 5.18 7.13 -4.52
C ALA A 171 4.07 7.82 -3.70
N VAL A 172 3.89 7.41 -2.43
CA VAL A 172 2.92 8.00 -1.51
C VAL A 172 3.26 9.48 -1.24
N SER A 173 4.54 9.81 -1.00
CA SER A 173 4.98 11.20 -0.81
C SER A 173 4.71 12.08 -2.03
N ALA A 174 5.09 11.60 -3.23
CA ALA A 174 4.85 12.31 -4.47
C ALA A 174 3.36 12.61 -4.67
N TYR A 175 2.51 11.61 -4.44
CA TYR A 175 1.07 11.77 -4.58
C TYR A 175 0.49 12.78 -3.59
N LEU A 176 0.81 12.67 -2.29
CA LEU A 176 0.18 13.50 -1.26
C LEU A 176 0.53 14.99 -1.41
N PHE A 177 1.74 15.29 -1.88
CA PHE A 177 2.13 16.66 -2.20
C PHE A 177 1.46 17.17 -3.50
N ALA A 178 1.41 16.34 -4.54
CA ALA A 178 0.68 16.68 -5.76
C ALA A 178 -0.82 16.92 -5.50
N GLU A 179 -1.43 16.15 -4.60
CA GLU A 179 -2.81 16.34 -4.16
C GLU A 179 -2.99 17.68 -3.44
N GLU A 180 -2.04 18.11 -2.61
CA GLU A 180 -2.09 19.44 -1.98
C GLU A 180 -2.04 20.57 -3.02
N LEU A 181 -1.13 20.48 -4.00
CA LEU A 181 -1.08 21.44 -5.10
C LEU A 181 -2.40 21.46 -5.89
N PHE A 182 -3.01 20.29 -6.09
CA PHE A 182 -4.30 20.16 -6.76
C PHE A 182 -5.43 20.85 -5.96
N LEU A 183 -5.52 20.59 -4.66
CA LEU A 183 -6.53 21.18 -3.77
C LEU A 183 -6.38 22.69 -3.63
N ASN A 184 -5.15 23.19 -3.60
CA ASN A 184 -4.85 24.61 -3.54
C ASN A 184 -4.98 25.33 -4.89
N LYS A 185 -5.57 24.69 -5.90
CA LYS A 185 -5.74 25.21 -7.27
C LYS A 185 -4.41 25.60 -7.96
N LYS A 186 -3.29 25.04 -7.50
CA LYS A 186 -1.93 25.22 -8.05
C LYS A 186 -1.56 24.07 -8.99
N THR A 187 -2.52 23.57 -9.78
CA THR A 187 -2.31 22.39 -10.64
C THR A 187 -1.25 22.59 -11.72
N ASN A 188 -0.99 23.83 -12.11
CA ASN A 188 0.10 24.20 -13.02
C ASN A 188 1.50 23.92 -12.42
N LEU A 189 1.62 23.94 -11.09
CA LEU A 189 2.89 23.64 -10.41
C LEU A 189 3.22 22.14 -10.37
N ILE A 190 2.28 21.24 -10.71
CA ILE A 190 2.52 19.80 -10.67
C ILE A 190 3.64 19.39 -11.64
N THR A 191 3.78 20.07 -12.78
CA THR A 191 4.89 19.84 -13.72
C THR A 191 6.23 20.24 -13.10
N SER A 192 6.34 21.45 -12.56
CA SER A 192 7.54 21.93 -11.87
C SER A 192 7.88 21.06 -10.65
N PHE A 193 6.86 20.61 -9.91
CA PHE A 193 7.03 19.68 -8.80
C PHE A 193 7.59 18.33 -9.28
N SER A 194 7.13 17.80 -10.41
CA SER A 194 7.68 16.56 -10.94
C SER A 194 9.17 16.68 -11.28
N GLU A 195 9.60 17.79 -11.87
CA GLU A 195 11.01 18.05 -12.17
C GLU A 195 11.85 18.16 -10.90
N PHE A 196 11.38 18.94 -9.92
CA PHE A 196 12.00 19.03 -8.60
C PHE A 196 12.13 17.66 -7.93
N TYR A 197 11.04 16.90 -7.91
CA TYR A 197 10.99 15.63 -7.20
C TYR A 197 11.94 14.61 -7.82
N LEU A 198 12.05 14.58 -9.16
CA LEU A 198 13.02 13.72 -9.85
C LEU A 198 14.47 14.13 -9.57
N LYS A 199 14.77 15.44 -9.50
CA LYS A 199 16.09 15.94 -9.08
C LYS A 199 16.41 15.52 -7.65
N LEU A 200 15.47 15.66 -6.72
CA LEU A 200 15.60 15.23 -5.33
C LEU A 200 15.89 13.72 -5.24
N LEU A 201 15.17 12.89 -5.99
CA LEU A 201 15.42 11.44 -6.01
C LEU A 201 16.80 11.09 -6.58
N SER A 202 17.23 11.80 -7.62
CA SER A 202 18.59 11.64 -8.16
C SER A 202 19.66 12.03 -7.15
N GLU A 203 19.44 13.11 -6.40
CA GLU A 203 20.35 13.56 -5.35
C GLU A 203 20.43 12.55 -4.19
N ILE A 204 19.28 12.02 -3.75
CA ILE A 204 19.24 10.96 -2.73
C ILE A 204 20.01 9.73 -3.22
N LYS A 205 19.81 9.31 -4.47
CA LYS A 205 20.53 8.17 -5.05
C LYS A 205 22.05 8.40 -5.02
N ASN A 206 22.51 9.57 -5.46
CA ASN A 206 23.93 9.92 -5.43
C ASN A 206 24.49 9.93 -4.00
N ASN A 207 23.77 10.51 -3.03
CA ASN A 207 24.19 10.52 -1.63
C ASN A 207 24.23 9.10 -1.01
N MET A 208 23.31 8.21 -1.40
CA MET A 208 23.35 6.81 -0.98
C MET A 208 24.57 6.06 -1.57
N GLU A 209 24.99 6.39 -2.79
CA GLU A 209 26.21 5.85 -3.40
C GLU A 209 27.47 6.33 -2.67
N LEU A 210 27.54 7.62 -2.30
CA LEU A 210 28.63 8.17 -1.48
C LEU A 210 28.74 7.43 -0.14
N LEU A 211 27.62 7.27 0.57
CA LEU A 211 27.58 6.53 1.84
C LEU A 211 28.05 5.08 1.69
N ARG A 212 27.68 4.41 0.59
CA ARG A 212 28.15 3.04 0.29
C ARG A 212 29.66 2.98 0.08
N ASN A 213 30.26 4.05 -0.42
CA ASN A 213 31.71 4.20 -0.58
C ASN A 213 32.39 4.78 0.67
N PHE A 214 31.70 4.84 1.81
CA PHE A 214 32.18 5.43 3.06
C PHE A 214 32.53 6.93 2.97
N GLU A 215 31.93 7.63 2.01
CA GLU A 215 32.05 9.07 1.84
C GLU A 215 30.90 9.83 2.51
N ARG A 216 31.13 11.11 2.85
CA ARG A 216 30.09 11.95 3.42
C ARG A 216 29.08 12.37 2.35
N PRO A 217 27.77 12.37 2.65
CA PRO A 217 26.78 12.88 1.71
C PRO A 217 27.00 14.38 1.48
N LYS A 218 26.82 14.81 0.24
CA LYS A 218 26.89 16.23 -0.15
C LYS A 218 25.76 17.04 0.49
N ASN A 219 24.61 16.41 0.71
CA ASN A 219 23.45 17.03 1.31
C ASN A 219 22.90 16.17 2.45
N SER A 220 23.49 16.32 3.64
CA SER A 220 23.06 15.60 4.84
C SER A 220 21.63 15.93 5.26
N CYS A 221 21.17 17.17 5.02
CA CYS A 221 19.81 17.60 5.36
C CYS A 221 18.75 16.75 4.65
N VAL A 222 18.87 16.55 3.34
CA VAL A 222 17.97 15.66 2.57
C VAL A 222 17.97 14.24 3.15
N MET A 223 19.13 13.76 3.59
CA MET A 223 19.27 12.41 4.12
C MET A 223 18.59 12.26 5.49
N GLU A 224 18.73 13.26 6.36
CA GLU A 224 18.22 13.26 7.73
C GLU A 224 16.73 13.62 7.82
N GLU A 225 16.26 14.55 7.00
CA GLU A 225 14.92 15.12 7.09
C GLU A 225 13.91 14.48 6.14
N PHE A 226 14.38 13.84 5.06
CA PHE A 226 13.51 13.15 4.11
C PHE A 226 13.81 11.67 4.01
N GLN A 227 15.04 11.30 3.64
CA GLN A 227 15.38 9.89 3.37
C GLN A 227 15.26 9.00 4.61
N LYS A 228 15.61 9.51 5.80
CA LYS A 228 15.38 8.83 7.08
C LYS A 228 13.93 8.35 7.24
N TYR A 229 12.94 9.20 6.95
CA TYR A 229 11.52 8.89 7.07
C TYR A 229 10.97 8.06 5.89
N ILE A 230 11.71 7.97 4.77
CA ILE A 230 11.45 6.98 3.72
C ILE A 230 11.85 5.58 4.19
N LEU A 231 12.95 5.45 4.93
CA LEU A 231 13.50 4.17 5.38
C LEU A 231 12.85 3.68 6.68
N GLN A 232 12.62 4.58 7.63
CA GLN A 232 12.14 4.26 8.97
C GLN A 232 10.67 4.60 9.11
N ALA A 233 9.88 3.62 9.57
CA ALA A 233 8.48 3.83 9.96
C ALA A 233 7.67 4.58 8.87
N SER A 234 7.91 4.25 7.60
CA SER A 234 7.50 5.07 6.45
C SER A 234 6.00 5.16 6.21
N VAL A 235 5.23 4.30 6.90
CA VAL A 235 3.77 4.25 6.84
C VAL A 235 3.10 4.89 8.06
N GLU A 236 3.87 5.41 9.02
CA GLU A 236 3.34 6.12 10.17
C GLU A 236 2.94 7.55 9.80
N GLY A 237 1.85 8.04 10.41
CA GLY A 237 1.34 9.39 10.13
C GLY A 237 2.40 10.49 10.31
N TYR A 238 3.21 10.40 11.37
CA TYR A 238 4.29 11.39 11.61
C TYR A 238 5.38 11.34 10.54
N SER A 239 5.76 10.16 10.05
CA SER A 239 6.77 10.00 8.99
C SER A 239 6.25 10.51 7.65
N ILE A 240 4.96 10.34 7.39
CA ILE A 240 4.31 10.91 6.20
C ILE A 240 4.30 12.44 6.32
N LYS A 241 3.89 12.98 7.49
CA LYS A 241 3.87 14.42 7.78
C LYS A 241 5.25 15.06 7.59
N ARG A 242 6.30 14.50 8.20
CA ARG A 242 7.68 15.01 8.07
C ARG A 242 8.15 15.06 6.62
N ARG A 243 7.91 14.00 5.84
CA ARG A 243 8.25 13.99 4.41
C ARG A 243 7.45 15.03 3.63
N HIS A 244 6.18 15.20 3.97
CA HIS A 244 5.31 16.17 3.30
C HIS A 244 5.73 17.61 3.59
N ASP A 245 6.03 17.93 4.86
CA ASP A 245 6.51 19.24 5.29
C ASP A 245 7.86 19.57 4.65
N PHE A 246 8.80 18.61 4.64
CA PHE A 246 10.07 18.75 3.93
C PHE A 246 9.87 19.07 2.45
N LEU A 247 8.98 18.34 1.76
CA LEU A 247 8.72 18.58 0.34
C LEU A 247 8.13 19.96 0.08
N LYS A 248 7.31 20.46 0.99
CA LYS A 248 6.75 21.80 0.90
C LYS A 248 7.84 22.86 0.97
N GLU A 249 8.67 22.82 2.02
CA GLU A 249 9.75 23.79 2.21
C GLU A 249 10.78 23.72 1.09
N ALA A 250 11.23 22.53 0.72
CA ALA A 250 12.23 22.33 -0.33
C ALA A 250 11.70 22.72 -1.72
N PHE A 251 10.42 22.45 -2.02
CA PHE A 251 9.83 22.86 -3.30
C PHE A 251 9.58 24.36 -3.36
N ASP A 252 9.21 25.01 -2.26
CA ASP A 252 9.06 26.46 -2.20
C ASP A 252 10.43 27.15 -2.36
N TYR A 253 11.52 26.58 -1.84
CA TYR A 253 12.89 27.08 -2.10
C TYR A 253 13.38 26.85 -3.54
N TYR A 254 12.95 25.76 -4.18
CA TYR A 254 13.34 25.42 -5.56
C TYR A 254 12.73 26.38 -6.62
N ARG A 255 11.60 27.02 -6.29
CA ARG A 255 10.83 27.87 -7.20
C ARG A 255 11.31 29.30 -7.22
#